data_AF-A0A377JNC3-F1
#
_entry.id   AF-A0A377JNC3-F1
#
_cell.length_a   1.000
_cell.length_b   1.000
_cell.length_c   1.000
_cell.angle_alpha   90.00
_cell.angle_beta   90.00
_cell.angle_gamma   90.00
#
_symmetry.space_group_name_H-M   'P 1'
#
loop_
_entity.id
_entity.type
_entity.pdbx_description
1 polymer ?
#
loop_
_entity_poly.entity_id
_entity_poly.type
_entity_poly.pdbx_seq_one_letter_code
_entity_poly.pdbx_strand_id
1 'polypeptide(L)'
;MLKTLEETNDPNRVIDLVASTLRLKPAEAYKLFASDNIEERMMMLIDFVTQEIQAQKLQKEIKSRVHDKLEQTNREYFLKEQMRQIQKELGVDKQRDEELDEFAKKLESIKQFLNEDAYKEIKKQINRLSKMHQDSADANLLQNYVEWVLEIPFGSYAKGELSIKNVAKQLDLDHYSLTKPKERIIEYFAVRELLAKNAKANAKKTKNRDTESQKSKGTILCFYGPPGVGKTSLANSIAKAISRPLVRIALGGLEDVNELRGHRRTYIGAMPGRIVQGLIEAKK
;
A
#
# COMPACT_ATOMS: atom_id res chain seq x y z
N MET A 1 4.27 0.61 67.44
CA MET A 1 4.24 1.85 66.63
C MET A 1 2.91 2.57 66.78
N LEU A 2 1.82 2.15 66.12
CA LEU A 2 0.51 2.84 66.28
C LEU A 2 -0.03 2.80 67.73
N LYS A 3 -0.05 1.63 68.37
CA LYS A 3 -0.47 1.49 69.79
C LYS A 3 0.37 2.32 70.77
N THR A 4 1.68 2.39 70.56
CA THR A 4 2.62 3.17 71.39
C THR A 4 2.48 4.69 71.20
N LEU A 5 1.98 5.15 70.05
CA LEU A 5 1.67 6.56 69.81
C LEU A 5 0.37 6.96 70.50
N GLU A 6 -0.63 6.08 70.53
CA GLU A 6 -1.91 6.30 71.22
C GLU A 6 -1.77 6.34 72.76
N GLU A 7 -0.78 5.64 73.32
CA GLU A 7 -0.51 5.59 74.77
C GLU A 7 0.39 6.75 75.27
N THR A 8 1.00 7.52 74.36
CA THR A 8 1.97 8.57 74.70
C THR A 8 1.32 9.96 74.69
N ASN A 9 1.23 10.60 75.86
CA ASN A 9 0.66 11.95 76.01
C ASN A 9 1.68 13.10 75.90
N ASP A 10 2.96 12.80 75.70
CA ASP A 10 4.02 13.80 75.54
C ASP A 10 4.23 14.16 74.05
N PRO A 11 3.93 15.39 73.61
CA PRO A 11 4.05 15.82 72.22
C PRO A 11 5.45 15.64 71.63
N ASN A 12 6.50 15.87 72.41
CA ASN A 12 7.88 15.74 71.91
C ASN A 12 8.22 14.28 71.58
N ARG A 13 7.79 13.37 72.45
CA ARG A 13 8.01 11.94 72.27
C ARG A 13 7.22 11.38 71.08
N VAL A 14 6.03 11.91 70.82
CA VAL A 14 5.26 11.60 69.61
C VAL A 14 6.00 12.06 68.35
N ILE A 15 6.55 13.27 68.37
CA ILE A 15 7.30 13.82 67.22
C ILE A 15 8.53 12.97 66.90
N ASP A 16 9.32 12.61 67.91
CA ASP A 16 10.54 11.81 67.72
C ASP A 16 10.23 10.39 67.23
N LEU A 17 9.16 9.76 67.74
CA LEU A 17 8.73 8.42 67.32
C LEU A 17 8.25 8.41 65.87
N VAL A 18 7.44 9.38 65.45
CA VAL A 18 6.96 9.48 64.07
C VAL A 18 8.14 9.81 63.13
N ALA A 19 9.01 10.75 63.52
CA ALA A 19 10.20 11.11 62.75
C ALA A 19 11.16 9.93 62.54
N SER A 20 11.29 9.03 63.53
CA SER A 20 12.12 7.82 63.39
C SER A 20 11.60 6.81 62.36
N THR A 21 10.30 6.86 62.06
CA THR A 21 9.66 5.97 61.08
C THR A 21 9.68 6.59 59.68
N LEU A 22 9.65 7.91 59.60
CA LEU A 22 9.76 8.63 58.34
C LEU A 22 11.21 8.57 57.82
N ARG A 23 11.38 8.28 56.53
CA ARG A 23 12.68 8.34 55.87
C ARG A 23 13.00 9.78 55.44
N LEU A 24 13.19 10.66 56.42
CA LEU A 24 13.49 12.07 56.19
C LEU A 24 14.88 12.26 55.59
N LYS A 25 15.06 13.30 54.76
CA LYS A 25 16.40 13.68 54.30
C LYS A 25 17.21 14.23 55.48
N PRO A 26 18.55 14.03 55.49
CA PRO A 26 19.39 14.50 56.60
C PRO A 26 19.22 15.99 56.94
N ALA A 27 19.01 16.84 55.94
CA ALA A 27 18.80 18.28 56.12
C ALA A 27 17.43 18.63 56.75
N GLU A 28 16.39 17.83 56.48
CA GLU A 28 15.03 18.01 57.05
C GLU A 28 14.98 17.47 58.48
N ALA A 29 15.62 16.32 58.73
CA ALA A 29 15.79 15.76 60.06
C ALA A 29 16.53 16.75 60.99
N TYR A 30 17.62 17.35 60.51
CA TYR A 30 18.36 18.36 61.29
C TYR A 30 17.48 19.56 61.68
N LYS A 31 16.69 20.10 60.75
CA LYS A 31 15.77 21.22 61.04
C LYS A 31 14.70 20.87 62.08
N LEU A 32 14.18 19.64 62.03
CA LEU A 32 13.16 19.17 62.98
C LEU A 32 13.72 18.99 64.40
N PHE A 33 14.95 18.51 64.53
CA PHE A 33 15.61 18.29 65.84
C PHE A 33 16.32 19.53 66.40
N ALA A 34 16.59 20.53 65.57
CA ALA A 34 17.23 21.79 65.98
C ALA A 34 16.25 22.88 66.44
N SER A 35 14.94 22.71 66.25
CA SER A 35 13.94 23.64 66.77
C SER A 35 13.59 23.27 68.21
N ASP A 36 13.58 24.25 69.12
CA ASP A 36 13.22 24.07 70.53
C ASP A 36 11.72 24.30 70.78
N ASN A 37 10.97 24.81 69.79
CA ASN A 37 9.54 25.12 69.91
C ASN A 37 8.67 23.93 69.49
N ILE A 38 7.91 23.37 70.43
CA ILE A 38 7.06 22.18 70.24
C ILE A 38 6.03 22.40 69.12
N GLU A 39 5.40 23.58 69.05
CA GLU A 39 4.36 23.87 68.06
C GLU A 39 4.93 23.89 66.64
N GLU A 40 6.10 24.49 66.46
CA GLU A 40 6.78 24.53 65.17
C GLU A 40 7.24 23.14 64.72
N ARG A 41 7.79 22.34 65.65
CA ARG A 41 8.17 20.95 65.36
C ARG A 41 6.98 20.10 64.93
N MET A 42 5.83 20.29 65.58
CA MET A 42 4.61 19.57 65.26
C MET A 42 4.07 19.96 63.87
N MET A 43 4.08 21.25 63.53
CA MET A 43 3.70 21.71 62.18
C MET A 43 4.65 21.16 61.10
N MET A 44 5.96 21.21 61.31
CA MET A 44 6.94 20.64 60.38
C MET A 44 6.73 19.14 60.16
N LEU A 45 6.43 18.39 61.22
CA LEU A 45 6.15 16.96 61.11
C LEU A 45 4.88 16.68 60.30
N ILE A 46 3.81 17.44 60.53
CA ILE A 46 2.55 17.31 59.77
C ILE A 46 2.80 17.54 58.28
N ASP A 47 3.61 18.54 57.93
CA ASP A 47 3.99 18.80 56.54
C ASP A 47 4.77 17.64 55.92
N PHE A 48 5.76 17.10 56.63
CA PHE A 48 6.54 15.95 56.15
C PHE A 48 5.66 14.70 55.96
N VAL A 49 4.77 14.41 56.90
CA VAL A 49 3.83 13.29 56.79
C VAL A 49 2.88 13.50 55.61
N THR A 50 2.39 14.72 55.42
CA THR A 50 1.47 15.05 54.32
C THR A 50 2.14 14.86 52.95
N GLN A 51 3.39 15.31 52.80
CA GLN A 51 4.18 15.10 51.59
C GLN A 51 4.41 13.60 51.31
N GLU A 52 4.75 12.81 52.33
CA GLU A 52 4.95 11.38 52.18
C GLU A 52 3.65 10.65 51.77
N ILE A 53 2.51 11.02 52.37
CA ILE A 53 1.19 10.50 51.97
C ILE A 53 0.90 10.80 50.50
N GLN A 54 1.19 12.02 50.03
CA GLN A 54 0.99 12.40 48.63
C GLN A 54 1.90 11.60 47.69
N ALA A 55 3.18 11.42 48.06
CA ALA A 55 4.12 10.62 47.29
C ALA A 55 3.67 9.15 47.17
N GLN A 56 3.22 8.54 48.27
CA GLN A 56 2.70 7.17 48.29
C GLN A 56 1.42 7.02 47.44
N LYS A 57 0.50 8.00 47.50
CA LYS A 57 -0.69 8.01 46.63
C LYS A 57 -0.32 8.04 45.15
N LEU A 58 0.60 8.93 44.77
CA LEU A 58 1.07 9.04 43.39
C LEU A 58 1.74 7.73 42.92
N GLN A 59 2.58 7.11 43.76
CA GLN A 59 3.22 5.84 43.43
C GLN A 59 2.18 4.71 43.23
N LYS A 60 1.13 4.68 44.06
CA LYS A 60 0.03 3.71 43.92
C LYS A 60 -0.76 3.92 42.64
N GLU A 61 -1.07 5.18 42.30
CA GLU A 61 -1.74 5.50 41.03
C GLU A 61 -0.90 5.09 39.81
N ILE A 62 0.40 5.38 39.82
CA ILE A 62 1.30 4.98 38.73
C ILE A 62 1.31 3.46 38.58
N LYS A 63 1.44 2.71 39.69
CA LYS A 63 1.38 1.24 39.66
C LYS A 63 0.07 0.71 39.09
N SER A 64 -1.06 1.29 39.48
CA SER A 64 -2.38 0.91 38.93
C SER A 64 -2.45 1.13 37.43
N ARG A 65 -2.11 2.34 36.95
CA ARG A 65 -2.16 2.66 35.51
C ARG A 65 -1.24 1.77 34.67
N VAL A 66 -0.08 1.38 35.21
CA VAL A 66 0.84 0.44 34.54
C VAL A 66 0.23 -0.96 34.50
N HIS A 67 -0.38 -1.41 35.59
CA HIS A 67 -1.04 -2.72 35.64
C HIS A 67 -2.22 -2.81 34.67
N ASP A 68 -3.08 -1.79 34.62
CA ASP A 68 -4.24 -1.74 33.73
C ASP A 68 -3.84 -1.81 32.25
N LYS A 69 -2.78 -1.09 31.85
CA LYS A 69 -2.22 -1.16 30.49
C LYS A 69 -1.65 -2.53 30.16
N LEU A 70 -0.98 -3.15 31.12
CA LEU A 70 -0.37 -4.48 30.92
C LEU A 70 -1.46 -5.56 30.79
N GLU A 71 -2.52 -5.46 31.58
CA GLU A 71 -3.67 -6.37 31.48
C GLU A 71 -4.42 -6.21 30.16
N GLN A 72 -4.64 -4.97 29.70
CA GLN A 72 -5.21 -4.70 28.36
C GLN A 72 -4.36 -5.32 27.25
N THR A 73 -3.04 -5.12 27.29
CA THR A 73 -2.12 -5.66 26.28
C THR A 73 -2.12 -7.20 26.27
N ASN A 74 -2.11 -7.84 27.44
CA ASN A 74 -2.17 -9.30 27.54
C ASN A 74 -3.52 -9.84 27.08
N ARG A 75 -4.62 -9.15 27.39
CA ARG A 75 -5.97 -9.51 26.94
C ARG A 75 -6.09 -9.41 25.42
N GLU A 76 -5.57 -8.34 24.82
CA GLU A 76 -5.51 -8.19 23.36
C GLU A 76 -4.69 -9.30 22.70
N TYR A 77 -3.52 -9.63 23.27
CA TYR A 77 -2.69 -10.72 22.78
C TYR A 77 -3.42 -12.07 22.83
N PHE A 78 -4.07 -12.37 23.95
CA PHE A 78 -4.83 -13.60 24.14
C PHE A 78 -6.02 -13.71 23.18
N LEU A 79 -6.79 -12.64 23.02
CA LEU A 79 -7.91 -12.60 22.07
C LEU A 79 -7.45 -12.77 20.61
N LYS A 80 -6.31 -12.20 20.23
CA LYS A 80 -5.72 -12.41 18.90
C LYS A 80 -5.35 -13.87 18.67
N GLU A 81 -4.75 -14.53 19.66
CA GLU A 81 -4.36 -15.94 19.53
C GLU A 81 -5.59 -16.86 19.47
N GLN A 82 -6.62 -16.58 20.28
CA GLN A 82 -7.90 -17.29 20.20
C GLN A 82 -8.57 -17.11 18.83
N MET A 83 -8.63 -15.88 18.30
CA MET A 83 -9.19 -15.61 16.97
C MET A 83 -8.43 -16.37 15.88
N ARG A 84 -7.11 -16.45 15.97
CA ARG A 84 -6.26 -17.21 15.04
C ARG A 84 -6.57 -18.71 15.08
N GLN A 85 -6.80 -19.25 16.28
CA GLN A 85 -7.13 -20.66 16.47
C GLN A 85 -8.54 -20.99 15.95
N ILE A 86 -9.51 -20.11 16.20
CA ILE A 86 -10.87 -20.18 15.68
C ILE A 86 -10.87 -20.15 14.14
N GLN A 87 -10.14 -19.24 13.51
CA GLN A 87 -10.02 -19.15 12.04
C GLN A 87 -9.47 -20.44 11.41
N LYS A 88 -8.48 -21.04 12.07
CA LYS A 88 -7.88 -22.31 11.64
C LYS A 88 -8.87 -23.49 11.73
N GLU A 89 -9.74 -23.50 12.75
CA GLU A 89 -10.78 -24.53 12.90
C GLU A 89 -11.97 -24.33 11.94
N LEU A 90 -12.33 -23.09 11.63
CA LEU A 90 -13.42 -22.74 10.70
C LEU A 90 -13.11 -23.05 9.23
N GLY A 91 -11.87 -23.37 8.87
CA GLY A 91 -11.49 -23.76 7.50
C GLY A 91 -11.53 -22.64 6.47
N VAL A 92 -11.77 -21.40 6.89
CA VAL A 92 -11.74 -20.17 6.05
C VAL A 92 -10.34 -19.94 5.48
N ASP A 93 -9.29 -20.38 6.18
CA ASP A 93 -7.91 -20.30 5.70
C ASP A 93 -7.67 -21.11 4.42
N LYS A 94 -8.42 -22.20 4.15
CA LYS A 94 -8.15 -23.04 2.96
C LYS A 94 -8.43 -22.34 1.64
N GLN A 95 -9.58 -21.67 1.51
CA GLN A 95 -9.91 -20.93 0.28
C GLN A 95 -8.95 -19.75 0.08
N ARG A 96 -8.60 -19.08 1.17
CA ARG A 96 -7.69 -17.94 1.13
C ARG A 96 -6.26 -18.36 0.79
N ASP A 97 -5.78 -19.44 1.38
CA ASP A 97 -4.46 -19.99 1.08
C ASP A 97 -4.40 -20.46 -0.38
N GLU A 98 -5.48 -21.06 -0.90
CA GLU A 98 -5.62 -21.39 -2.32
C GLU A 98 -5.55 -20.16 -3.23
N GLU A 99 -6.27 -19.07 -2.93
CA GLU A 99 -6.20 -17.80 -3.68
C GLU A 99 -4.80 -17.18 -3.66
N LEU A 100 -4.15 -17.16 -2.49
CA LEU A 100 -2.80 -16.63 -2.35
C LEU A 100 -1.77 -17.47 -3.13
N ASP A 101 -1.93 -18.79 -3.13
CA ASP A 101 -1.12 -19.70 -3.94
C ASP A 101 -1.35 -19.49 -5.43
N GLU A 102 -2.59 -19.22 -5.87
CA GLU A 102 -2.87 -18.83 -7.25
C GLU A 102 -2.18 -17.52 -7.65
N PHE A 103 -2.23 -16.50 -6.79
CA PHE A 103 -1.53 -15.25 -7.05
C PHE A 103 -0.02 -15.43 -7.11
N ALA A 104 0.55 -16.27 -6.26
CA ALA A 104 1.96 -16.62 -6.29
C ALA A 104 2.34 -17.32 -7.61
N LYS A 105 1.55 -18.32 -8.04
CA LYS A 105 1.76 -19.04 -9.32
C LYS A 105 1.67 -18.09 -10.52
N LYS A 106 0.67 -17.19 -10.55
CA LYS A 106 0.54 -16.17 -11.61
C LYS A 106 1.76 -15.25 -11.64
N LEU A 107 2.22 -14.78 -10.48
CA LEU A 107 3.42 -13.94 -10.38
C LEU A 107 4.68 -14.67 -10.90
N GLU A 108 4.86 -15.94 -10.56
CA GLU A 108 5.99 -16.74 -11.05
C GLU A 108 5.95 -16.92 -12.57
N SER A 109 4.77 -17.15 -13.15
CA SER A 109 4.61 -17.29 -14.61
C SER A 109 5.02 -16.02 -15.38
N ILE A 110 4.84 -14.85 -14.77
CA ILE A 110 5.11 -13.55 -15.39
C ILE A 110 6.52 -13.02 -15.05
N LYS A 111 7.21 -13.62 -14.09
CA LYS A 111 8.50 -13.17 -13.55
C LYS A 111 9.54 -12.80 -14.61
N GLN A 112 9.62 -13.54 -15.71
CA GLN A 112 10.59 -13.30 -16.79
C GLN A 112 10.36 -11.99 -17.56
N PHE A 113 9.15 -11.42 -17.49
CA PHE A 113 8.75 -10.21 -18.19
C PHE A 113 8.66 -8.99 -17.27
N LEU A 114 8.95 -9.16 -15.97
CA LEU A 114 8.92 -8.12 -14.97
C LEU A 114 10.33 -7.61 -14.67
N ASN A 115 10.43 -6.32 -14.39
CA ASN A 115 11.63 -5.76 -13.78
C ASN A 115 11.79 -6.28 -12.35
N GLU A 116 13.03 -6.40 -11.87
CA GLU A 116 13.32 -6.90 -10.53
C GLU A 116 12.59 -6.11 -9.43
N ASP A 117 12.52 -4.79 -9.57
CA ASP A 117 11.85 -3.91 -8.61
C ASP A 117 10.33 -4.15 -8.59
N ALA A 118 9.72 -4.32 -9.77
CA ALA A 118 8.29 -4.61 -9.87
C ALA A 118 7.95 -5.97 -9.24
N TYR A 119 8.77 -7.00 -9.51
CA TYR A 119 8.58 -8.32 -8.90
C TYR A 119 8.71 -8.29 -7.37
N LYS A 120 9.74 -7.61 -6.85
CA LYS A 120 9.95 -7.45 -5.39
C LYS A 120 8.76 -6.75 -4.75
N GLU A 121 8.26 -5.68 -5.37
CA GLU A 121 7.13 -4.93 -4.83
C GLU A 121 5.83 -5.75 -4.84
N ILE A 122 5.50 -6.42 -5.95
CA ILE A 122 4.29 -7.27 -6.03
C ILE A 122 4.37 -8.40 -5.00
N LYS A 123 5.52 -9.08 -4.89
CA LYS A 123 5.74 -10.13 -3.89
C LYS A 123 5.56 -9.62 -2.46
N LYS A 124 6.06 -8.41 -2.17
CA LYS A 124 5.87 -7.75 -0.87
C LYS A 124 4.39 -7.46 -0.58
N GLN A 125 3.63 -7.03 -1.59
CA GLN A 125 2.20 -6.78 -1.45
C GLN A 125 1.41 -8.08 -1.22
N ILE A 126 1.71 -9.18 -1.93
CA ILE A 126 1.11 -10.51 -1.68
C ILE A 126 1.40 -11.00 -0.26
N ASN A 127 2.66 -10.90 0.19
CA ASN A 127 3.06 -11.26 1.56
C ASN A 127 2.39 -10.39 2.63
N ARG A 128 2.02 -9.16 2.29
CA ARG A 128 1.27 -8.27 3.19
C ARG A 128 -0.19 -8.71 3.24
N LEU A 129 -0.78 -9.06 2.10
CA LEU A 129 -2.16 -9.55 2.00
C LEU A 129 -2.37 -10.83 2.83
N SER A 130 -1.39 -11.76 2.84
CA SER A 130 -1.48 -13.00 3.64
C SER A 130 -1.48 -12.78 5.15
N LYS A 131 -0.94 -11.64 5.63
CA LYS A 131 -0.90 -11.31 7.07
C LYS A 131 -2.09 -10.48 7.54
N MET A 132 -2.86 -9.90 6.62
CA MET A 132 -3.97 -9.02 6.97
C MET A 132 -5.24 -9.80 7.31
N HIS A 133 -6.17 -9.19 8.04
CA HIS A 133 -7.47 -9.79 8.32
C HIS A 133 -8.43 -9.51 7.15
N GLN A 134 -9.21 -10.50 6.72
CA GLN A 134 -10.10 -10.41 5.54
C GLN A 134 -11.15 -9.29 5.64
N ASP A 135 -11.72 -9.08 6.83
CA ASP A 135 -12.75 -8.05 7.05
C ASP A 135 -12.20 -6.61 7.08
N SER A 136 -10.87 -6.44 6.94
CA SER A 136 -10.26 -5.12 6.88
C SER A 136 -10.52 -4.46 5.51
N ALA A 137 -10.99 -3.22 5.51
CA ALA A 137 -11.13 -2.42 4.29
C ALA A 137 -9.81 -2.32 3.48
N ASP A 138 -8.67 -2.32 4.18
CA ASP A 138 -7.36 -2.28 3.56
C ASP A 138 -6.98 -3.61 2.87
N ALA A 139 -7.52 -4.75 3.34
CA ALA A 139 -7.27 -6.06 2.74
C ALA A 139 -7.95 -6.16 1.37
N ASN A 140 -9.23 -5.77 1.28
CA ASN A 140 -9.97 -5.72 0.01
C ASN A 140 -9.30 -4.80 -1.03
N LEU A 141 -8.87 -3.62 -0.59
CA LEU A 141 -8.16 -2.66 -1.46
C LEU A 141 -6.83 -3.23 -1.98
N LEU A 142 -6.11 -3.96 -1.13
CA LEU A 142 -4.85 -4.60 -1.49
C LEU A 142 -5.06 -5.80 -2.42
N GLN A 143 -6.08 -6.61 -2.17
CA GLN A 143 -6.48 -7.73 -3.01
C GLN A 143 -6.81 -7.25 -4.42
N ASN A 144 -7.70 -6.26 -4.56
CA ASN A 144 -8.04 -5.66 -5.85
C ASN A 144 -6.80 -5.15 -6.58
N TYR A 145 -5.87 -4.52 -5.86
CA TYR A 145 -4.61 -4.06 -6.46
C TYR A 145 -3.76 -5.21 -6.99
N VAL A 146 -3.61 -6.30 -6.23
CA VAL A 146 -2.86 -7.48 -6.66
C VAL A 146 -3.51 -8.13 -7.89
N GLU A 147 -4.84 -8.25 -7.88
CA GLU A 147 -5.61 -8.76 -9.02
C GLU A 147 -5.38 -7.93 -10.27
N TRP A 148 -5.56 -6.60 -10.20
CA TRP A 148 -5.34 -5.70 -11.33
C TRP A 148 -3.93 -5.83 -11.91
N VAL A 149 -2.91 -5.92 -11.06
CA VAL A 149 -1.52 -6.03 -11.52
C VAL A 149 -1.27 -7.38 -12.20
N LEU A 150 -1.81 -8.48 -11.68
CA LEU A 150 -1.68 -9.80 -12.27
C LEU A 150 -2.51 -9.98 -13.55
N GLU A 151 -3.55 -9.17 -13.74
CA GLU A 151 -4.35 -9.18 -14.96
C GLU A 151 -3.66 -8.54 -16.15
N ILE A 152 -2.74 -7.60 -15.93
CA ILE A 152 -2.00 -6.93 -17.01
C ILE A 152 -1.24 -8.00 -17.85
N PRO A 153 -1.36 -7.98 -19.19
CA PRO A 153 -0.80 -9.00 -20.08
C PRO A 153 0.72 -8.87 -20.29
N PHE A 154 1.49 -8.89 -19.21
CA PHE A 154 2.95 -8.91 -19.27
C PHE A 154 3.44 -10.12 -20.06
N GLY A 155 4.34 -9.91 -21.02
CA GLY A 155 4.90 -10.97 -21.86
C GLY A 155 3.97 -11.53 -22.94
N SER A 156 2.68 -11.17 -22.92
CA SER A 156 1.74 -11.54 -23.98
C SER A 156 1.73 -10.45 -25.04
N TYR A 157 2.35 -10.75 -26.18
CA TYR A 157 2.41 -9.84 -27.33
C TYR A 157 1.72 -10.48 -28.52
N ALA A 158 0.95 -9.67 -29.25
CA ALA A 158 0.38 -10.09 -30.52
C ALA A 158 1.51 -10.45 -31.52
N LYS A 159 1.48 -11.69 -32.03
CA LYS A 159 2.48 -12.23 -32.97
C LYS A 159 2.28 -11.77 -34.42
N GLY A 160 1.26 -10.95 -34.69
CA GLY A 160 0.97 -10.46 -36.04
C GLY A 160 2.16 -9.71 -36.64
N GLU A 161 2.72 -10.25 -37.72
CA GLU A 161 3.72 -9.54 -38.51
C GLU A 161 3.03 -8.43 -39.31
N LEU A 162 3.59 -7.22 -39.23
CA LEU A 162 3.13 -6.08 -40.00
C LEU A 162 3.41 -6.34 -41.49
N SER A 163 2.37 -6.40 -42.30
CA SER A 163 2.45 -6.52 -43.76
C SER A 163 1.67 -5.39 -44.41
N ILE A 164 2.36 -4.48 -45.11
CA ILE A 164 1.73 -3.38 -45.85
C ILE A 164 0.71 -3.92 -46.86
N LYS A 165 1.01 -5.04 -47.53
CA LYS A 165 0.12 -5.65 -48.53
C LYS A 165 -1.21 -6.08 -47.92
N ASN A 166 -1.18 -6.62 -46.70
CA ASN A 166 -2.39 -7.03 -45.99
C ASN A 166 -3.20 -5.80 -45.54
N VAL A 167 -2.52 -4.76 -45.07
CA VAL A 167 -3.16 -3.48 -44.69
C VAL A 167 -3.87 -2.86 -45.89
N ALA A 168 -3.21 -2.76 -47.05
CA ALA A 168 -3.83 -2.23 -48.27
C ALA A 168 -5.07 -3.03 -48.69
N LYS A 169 -4.95 -4.36 -48.78
CA LYS A 169 -6.06 -5.25 -49.15
C LYS A 169 -7.25 -5.12 -48.19
N GLN A 170 -7.00 -5.09 -46.89
CA GLN A 170 -8.08 -4.99 -45.89
C GLN A 170 -8.76 -3.61 -45.94
N LEU A 171 -7.99 -2.53 -46.14
CA LEU A 171 -8.55 -1.19 -46.29
C LEU A 171 -9.42 -1.05 -47.54
N ASP A 172 -9.03 -1.67 -48.66
CA ASP A 172 -9.82 -1.67 -49.89
C ASP A 172 -11.07 -2.55 -49.78
N LEU A 173 -11.01 -3.62 -49.00
CA LEU A 173 -12.16 -4.48 -48.74
C LEU A 173 -13.21 -3.79 -47.85
N ASP A 174 -12.77 -3.16 -46.76
CA ASP A 174 -13.68 -2.54 -45.79
C ASP A 174 -14.16 -1.14 -46.21
N HIS A 175 -13.46 -0.48 -47.14
CA HIS A 175 -13.78 0.88 -47.60
C HIS A 175 -13.66 1.01 -49.11
N TYR A 176 -14.72 1.43 -49.80
CA TYR A 176 -14.69 1.57 -51.27
C TYR A 176 -13.90 2.81 -51.74
N SER A 177 -14.11 3.97 -51.11
CA SER A 177 -13.46 5.23 -51.50
C SER A 177 -12.21 5.54 -50.66
N LEU A 178 -11.89 6.83 -50.42
CA LEU A 178 -10.79 7.28 -49.55
C LEU A 178 -9.38 6.99 -50.09
N THR A 179 -9.13 7.24 -51.38
CA THR A 179 -7.81 7.05 -52.01
C THR A 179 -6.69 7.76 -51.24
N LYS A 180 -6.81 9.08 -51.03
CA LYS A 180 -5.79 9.87 -50.32
C LYS A 180 -5.55 9.40 -48.87
N PRO A 181 -6.58 9.20 -48.01
CA PRO A 181 -6.35 8.67 -46.66
C PRO A 181 -5.73 7.28 -46.64
N LYS A 182 -6.15 6.37 -47.53
CA LYS A 182 -5.59 5.00 -47.62
C LYS A 182 -4.12 5.03 -48.01
N GLU A 183 -3.76 5.81 -49.03
CA GLU A 183 -2.35 6.02 -49.43
C GLU A 183 -1.52 6.50 -48.24
N ARG A 184 -2.02 7.46 -47.46
CA ARG A 184 -1.30 7.98 -46.29
C ARG A 184 -1.15 6.96 -45.16
N ILE A 185 -2.15 6.12 -44.94
CA ILE A 185 -2.07 5.01 -43.97
C ILE A 185 -1.02 3.99 -44.43
N ILE A 186 -1.00 3.65 -45.72
CA ILE A 186 -0.04 2.73 -46.33
C ILE A 186 1.39 3.28 -46.19
N GLU A 187 1.62 4.55 -46.51
CA GLU A 187 2.91 5.23 -46.31
C GLU A 187 3.39 5.15 -44.86
N TYR A 188 2.48 5.43 -43.91
CA TYR A 188 2.79 5.35 -42.48
C TYR A 188 3.24 3.94 -42.07
N PHE A 189 2.50 2.90 -42.47
CA PHE A 189 2.87 1.52 -42.17
C PHE A 189 4.11 1.05 -42.95
N ALA A 190 4.40 1.63 -44.11
CA ALA A 190 5.62 1.34 -44.86
C ALA A 190 6.87 1.77 -44.10
N VAL A 191 6.87 2.99 -43.55
CA VAL A 191 7.95 3.47 -42.68
C VAL A 191 8.07 2.58 -41.44
N ARG A 192 6.95 2.16 -40.84
CA ARG A 192 6.97 1.27 -39.66
C ARG A 192 7.50 -0.12 -39.95
N GLU A 193 7.16 -0.71 -41.10
CA GLU A 193 7.66 -2.02 -41.51
C GLU A 193 9.18 -1.96 -41.75
N LEU A 194 9.66 -0.90 -42.41
CA LEU A 194 11.09 -0.68 -42.64
C LEU A 194 11.86 -0.52 -41.32
N LEU A 195 11.34 0.30 -40.40
CA LEU A 195 11.94 0.46 -39.07
C LEU A 195 11.94 -0.86 -38.27
N ALA A 196 10.88 -1.65 -38.35
CA ALA A 196 10.80 -2.95 -37.69
C ALA A 196 11.82 -3.95 -38.27
N LYS A 197 12.01 -3.96 -39.60
CA LYS A 197 13.03 -4.77 -40.28
C LYS A 197 14.45 -4.34 -39.89
N ASN A 198 14.72 -3.04 -39.84
CA ASN A 198 16.01 -2.51 -39.42
C ASN A 198 16.32 -2.81 -37.96
N ALA A 199 15.31 -2.73 -37.07
CA ALA A 199 15.46 -3.13 -35.67
C ALA A 199 15.77 -4.62 -35.53
N LYS A 200 15.09 -5.51 -36.28
CA LYS A 200 15.41 -6.95 -36.32
C LYS A 200 16.83 -7.22 -36.86
N ALA A 201 17.29 -6.46 -37.85
CA ALA A 201 18.63 -6.58 -38.42
C ALA A 201 19.74 -6.12 -37.45
N ASN A 202 19.50 -5.02 -36.72
CA ASN A 202 20.45 -4.47 -35.74
C ASN A 202 20.46 -5.26 -34.42
N ALA A 203 19.32 -5.81 -33.99
CA ALA A 203 19.24 -6.68 -32.82
C ALA A 203 20.09 -7.96 -32.95
N LYS A 204 20.36 -8.43 -34.18
CA LYS A 204 21.29 -9.55 -34.43
C LYS A 204 22.77 -9.18 -34.22
N LYS A 205 23.14 -7.90 -34.25
CA LYS A 205 24.53 -7.42 -34.12
C LYS A 205 24.91 -6.99 -32.70
N THR A 206 23.96 -6.67 -31.82
CA THR A 206 24.26 -6.09 -30.51
C THR A 206 23.56 -6.88 -29.40
N LYS A 207 24.20 -7.96 -28.94
CA LYS A 207 23.78 -8.72 -27.74
C LYS A 207 24.17 -8.04 -26.42
N ASN A 208 24.85 -6.89 -26.46
CA ASN A 208 25.40 -6.25 -25.27
C ASN A 208 24.85 -4.82 -25.10
N ARG A 209 24.09 -4.66 -24.02
CA ARG A 209 23.97 -3.48 -23.15
C ARG A 209 23.26 -2.24 -23.74
N ASP A 210 22.22 -1.82 -23.02
CA ASP A 210 21.68 -0.46 -22.94
C ASP A 210 21.08 0.12 -24.23
N THR A 211 20.04 -0.51 -24.75
CA THR A 211 19.26 -0.02 -25.91
C THR A 211 17.87 0.49 -25.53
N GLU A 212 17.76 1.28 -24.46
CA GLU A 212 16.52 2.07 -24.23
C GLU A 212 16.42 3.27 -25.18
N SER A 213 17.54 3.72 -25.75
CA SER A 213 17.68 4.97 -26.51
C SER A 213 17.53 4.85 -28.03
N GLN A 214 17.31 3.65 -28.58
CA GLN A 214 16.92 3.46 -30.00
C GLN A 214 15.42 3.21 -30.22
N LYS A 215 14.57 3.58 -29.24
CA LYS A 215 13.13 3.74 -29.49
C LYS A 215 12.93 4.98 -30.37
N SER A 216 12.96 4.77 -31.69
CA SER A 216 12.54 5.76 -32.69
C SER A 216 11.29 6.49 -32.18
N LYS A 217 11.37 7.82 -32.05
CA LYS A 217 10.27 8.68 -31.62
C LYS A 217 9.03 8.32 -32.45
N GLY A 218 8.10 7.59 -31.84
CA GLY A 218 6.96 7.03 -32.55
C GLY A 218 6.03 8.14 -33.02
N THR A 219 5.84 8.26 -34.34
CA THR A 219 4.81 9.15 -34.89
C THR A 219 3.44 8.55 -34.60
N ILE A 220 2.55 9.34 -34.00
CA ILE A 220 1.15 8.96 -33.72
C ILE A 220 0.30 9.33 -34.93
N LEU A 221 -0.52 8.38 -35.41
CA LEU A 221 -1.44 8.62 -36.51
C LEU A 221 -2.70 9.33 -35.97
N CYS A 222 -3.02 10.49 -36.53
CA CYS A 222 -4.22 11.25 -36.18
C CYS A 222 -5.20 11.30 -37.36
N PHE A 223 -6.41 10.79 -37.15
CA PHE A 223 -7.50 10.89 -38.12
C PHE A 223 -8.36 12.11 -37.81
N TYR A 224 -8.35 13.10 -38.70
CA TYR A 224 -9.12 14.34 -38.56
C TYR A 224 -10.28 14.42 -39.56
N GLY A 225 -11.40 15.02 -39.14
CA GLY A 225 -12.58 15.27 -39.99
C GLY A 225 -13.88 15.40 -39.20
N PRO A 226 -15.04 15.63 -39.85
CA PRO A 226 -16.34 15.71 -39.19
C PRO A 226 -16.80 14.36 -38.59
N PRO A 227 -17.77 14.34 -37.66
CA PRO A 227 -18.34 13.08 -37.16
C PRO A 227 -18.98 12.28 -38.31
N GLY A 228 -19.00 10.95 -38.19
CA GLY A 228 -19.62 10.06 -39.19
C GLY A 228 -18.76 9.66 -40.39
N VAL A 229 -17.58 10.27 -40.61
CA VAL A 229 -16.70 9.95 -41.77
C VAL A 229 -15.93 8.62 -41.67
N GLY A 230 -16.27 7.73 -40.73
CA GLY A 230 -15.66 6.40 -40.65
C GLY A 230 -14.27 6.30 -39.99
N LYS A 231 -13.82 7.31 -39.22
CA LYS A 231 -12.51 7.30 -38.54
C LYS A 231 -12.27 6.06 -37.66
N THR A 232 -13.25 5.71 -36.83
CA THR A 232 -13.16 4.51 -35.97
C THR A 232 -13.20 3.23 -36.79
N SER A 233 -13.92 3.24 -37.92
CA SER A 233 -13.96 2.10 -38.83
C SER A 233 -12.60 1.85 -39.45
N LEU A 234 -11.89 2.90 -39.91
CA LEU A 234 -10.52 2.77 -40.42
C LEU A 234 -9.58 2.15 -39.38
N ALA A 235 -9.70 2.55 -38.12
CA ALA A 235 -8.91 1.96 -37.04
C ALA A 235 -9.21 0.45 -36.85
N ASN A 236 -10.49 0.05 -36.93
CA ASN A 236 -10.88 -1.37 -36.87
C ASN A 236 -10.27 -2.17 -38.03
N SER A 237 -10.34 -1.66 -39.26
CA SER A 237 -9.79 -2.31 -40.45
C SER A 237 -8.27 -2.47 -40.34
N ILE A 238 -7.58 -1.45 -39.83
CA ILE A 238 -6.14 -1.50 -39.56
C ILE A 238 -5.83 -2.59 -38.52
N ALA A 239 -6.54 -2.60 -37.39
CA ALA A 239 -6.31 -3.56 -36.31
C ALA A 239 -6.50 -5.01 -36.77
N LYS A 240 -7.54 -5.25 -37.58
CA LYS A 240 -7.80 -6.54 -38.21
C LYS A 240 -6.67 -6.94 -39.17
N ALA A 241 -6.21 -6.00 -40.01
CA ALA A 241 -5.13 -6.26 -40.96
C ALA A 241 -3.80 -6.62 -40.28
N ILE A 242 -3.49 -5.99 -39.15
CA ILE A 242 -2.26 -6.27 -38.38
C ILE A 242 -2.43 -7.37 -37.34
N SER A 243 -3.63 -7.98 -37.24
CA SER A 243 -3.97 -9.02 -36.27
C SER A 243 -3.61 -8.61 -34.84
N ARG A 244 -4.04 -7.41 -34.43
CA ARG A 244 -3.87 -6.91 -33.07
C ARG A 244 -5.22 -6.51 -32.47
N PRO A 245 -5.42 -6.73 -31.16
CA PRO A 245 -6.62 -6.25 -30.47
C PRO A 245 -6.68 -4.72 -30.53
N LEU A 246 -7.88 -4.20 -30.72
CA LEU A 246 -8.16 -2.77 -30.72
C LEU A 246 -9.00 -2.43 -29.51
N VAL A 247 -8.53 -1.46 -28.74
CA VAL A 247 -9.27 -0.89 -27.62
C VAL A 247 -9.54 0.58 -27.89
N ARG A 248 -10.77 1.00 -27.61
CA ARG A 248 -11.21 2.37 -27.82
C ARG A 248 -11.31 3.10 -26.49
N ILE A 249 -10.44 4.09 -26.30
CA ILE A 249 -10.51 4.99 -25.14
C ILE A 249 -11.18 6.30 -25.60
N ALA A 250 -12.38 6.57 -25.09
CA ALA A 250 -13.06 7.83 -25.34
C ALA A 250 -12.45 8.93 -24.45
N LEU A 251 -11.97 10.01 -25.09
CA LEU A 251 -11.37 11.17 -24.41
C LEU A 251 -12.32 12.38 -24.32
N GLY A 252 -13.46 12.34 -25.00
CA GLY A 252 -14.42 13.43 -24.98
C GLY A 252 -15.08 13.55 -23.60
N GLY A 253 -15.12 14.77 -23.05
CA GLY A 253 -15.70 15.05 -21.74
C GLY A 253 -14.81 14.69 -20.55
N LEU A 254 -13.51 14.40 -20.78
CA LEU A 254 -12.56 14.20 -19.70
C LEU A 254 -12.11 15.53 -19.11
N GLU A 255 -12.32 15.71 -17.81
CA GLU A 255 -11.88 16.89 -17.07
C GLU A 255 -10.69 16.57 -16.14
N ASP A 256 -10.57 15.32 -15.67
CA ASP A 256 -9.53 14.88 -14.75
C ASP A 256 -8.46 13.99 -15.42
N VAL A 257 -7.20 14.33 -15.15
CA VAL A 257 -6.02 13.53 -15.56
C VAL A 257 -6.03 12.15 -14.89
N ASN A 258 -6.61 12.02 -13.69
CA ASN A 258 -6.70 10.75 -12.98
C ASN A 258 -7.53 9.70 -13.72
N GLU A 259 -8.45 10.09 -14.60
CA GLU A 259 -9.17 9.11 -15.42
C GLU A 259 -8.24 8.38 -16.40
N LEU A 260 -7.18 9.05 -16.88
CA LEU A 260 -6.20 8.44 -17.78
C LEU A 260 -5.14 7.65 -17.03
N ARG A 261 -4.59 8.21 -15.93
CA ARG A 261 -3.47 7.60 -15.18
C ARG A 261 -3.89 6.68 -14.04
N GLY A 262 -5.09 6.84 -13.51
CA GLY A 262 -5.61 6.18 -12.31
C GLY A 262 -5.51 7.04 -11.05
N HIS A 263 -6.29 6.67 -10.04
CA HIS A 263 -6.23 7.30 -8.73
C HIS A 263 -5.14 6.66 -7.86
N ARG A 264 -4.65 7.39 -6.86
CA ARG A 264 -3.78 6.79 -5.84
C ARG A 264 -4.56 5.72 -5.10
N ARG A 265 -3.92 4.58 -4.83
CA ARG A 265 -4.52 3.43 -4.14
C ARG A 265 -5.17 3.80 -2.79
N THR A 266 -4.68 4.82 -2.11
CA THR A 266 -5.19 5.25 -0.80
C THR A 266 -6.61 5.82 -0.82
N TYR A 267 -7.17 6.13 -1.99
CA TYR A 267 -8.55 6.61 -2.09
C TYR A 267 -9.53 5.43 -2.10
N ILE A 268 -10.62 5.58 -1.36
CA ILE A 268 -11.74 4.63 -1.39
C ILE A 268 -12.31 4.61 -2.81
N GLY A 269 -12.42 3.42 -3.41
CA GLY A 269 -12.87 3.27 -4.79
C GLY A 269 -11.80 3.58 -5.85
N ALA A 270 -10.52 3.63 -5.49
CA ALA A 270 -9.44 3.85 -6.45
C ALA A 270 -9.43 2.77 -7.54
N MET A 271 -9.54 3.23 -8.79
CA MET A 271 -9.46 2.40 -9.99
C MET A 271 -8.19 2.70 -10.79
N PRO A 272 -7.64 1.71 -11.52
CA PRO A 272 -6.60 1.96 -12.50
C PRO A 272 -7.14 2.88 -13.62
N GLY A 273 -6.25 3.67 -14.22
CA GLY A 273 -6.64 4.56 -15.30
C GLY A 273 -7.09 3.81 -16.56
N ARG A 274 -7.84 4.49 -17.43
CA ARG A 274 -8.39 3.93 -18.68
C ARG A 274 -7.34 3.29 -19.58
N ILE A 275 -6.08 3.76 -19.54
CA ILE A 275 -4.98 3.15 -20.30
C ILE A 275 -4.65 1.74 -19.79
N VAL A 276 -4.53 1.57 -18.47
CA VAL A 276 -4.23 0.27 -17.86
C VAL A 276 -5.41 -0.68 -18.01
N GLN A 277 -6.63 -0.18 -17.81
CA GLN A 277 -7.85 -0.95 -18.07
C GLN A 277 -7.90 -1.42 -19.53
N GLY A 278 -7.58 -0.53 -20.48
CA GLY A 278 -7.52 -0.91 -21.88
C GLY A 278 -6.47 -1.98 -22.20
N LEU A 279 -5.34 -2.00 -21.48
CA LEU A 279 -4.36 -3.10 -21.62
C LEU A 279 -4.90 -4.43 -21.09
N ILE A 280 -5.65 -4.40 -19.99
CA ILE A 280 -6.30 -5.59 -19.42
C ILE A 280 -7.40 -6.12 -20.35
N GLU A 281 -8.21 -5.23 -20.94
CA GLU A 281 -9.24 -5.61 -21.92
C GLU A 281 -8.62 -6.17 -23.22
N ALA A 282 -7.44 -5.69 -23.60
CA ALA A 282 -6.75 -6.12 -24.81
C ALA A 282 -6.16 -7.55 -24.75
N LYS A 283 -6.48 -8.36 -23.72
CA LYS A 283 -5.88 -9.67 -23.42
C LYS A 283 -6.24 -10.81 -24.40
N LYS A 284 -6.43 -10.52 -25.69
CA LYS A 284 -6.65 -11.50 -26.77
C LYS A 284 -5.75 -11.23 -27.98
#